data_AF-A0A971ZV72-F1
#
_entry.id   AF-A0A971ZV72-F1
#
_cell.length_a   1.000
_cell.length_b   1.000
_cell.length_c   1.000
_cell.angle_alpha   90.00
_cell.angle_beta   90.00
_cell.angle_gamma   90.00
#
_symmetry.space_group_name_H-M   'P 1'
#
loop_
_entity.id
_entity.type
_entity.pdbx_description
1 polymer ?
#
loop_
_entity_poly.entity_id
_entity_poly.type
_entity_poly.pdbx_seq_one_letter_code
_entity_poly.pdbx_strand_id
1 'polypeptide(L)'
;MSDDLIETLGQQARRERRNESDRRTGEDRRKGGPSDYCGPERRQGDRRVTAERRLGGIAGRREEDRKAFEERIENGELTLEEVEFIRAIDRYKRKYSRPFPTWSEILLIVKELGYTKDSI
;
A
#
# COMPACT_ATOMS: atom_id res chain seq x y z
N MET A 1 -25.04 13.49 -37.10
CA MET A 1 -25.66 12.14 -37.04
C MET A 1 -24.85 11.15 -36.21
N SER A 2 -23.51 11.25 -36.16
CA SER A 2 -22.66 10.34 -35.36
C SER A 2 -22.45 10.80 -33.91
N ASP A 3 -22.56 12.11 -33.64
CA ASP A 3 -22.34 12.69 -32.30
C ASP A 3 -23.54 12.48 -31.35
N ASP A 4 -24.76 12.39 -31.87
CA ASP A 4 -25.98 12.15 -31.07
C ASP A 4 -26.05 10.73 -30.48
N LEU A 5 -25.33 9.77 -31.10
CA LEU A 5 -25.28 8.38 -30.65
C LEU A 5 -24.33 8.19 -29.45
N ILE A 6 -23.29 9.03 -29.37
CA ILE A 6 -22.32 9.01 -28.26
C ILE A 6 -22.93 9.65 -27.01
N GLU A 7 -23.75 10.70 -27.18
CA GLU A 7 -24.44 11.36 -26.07
C GLU A 7 -25.52 10.47 -25.44
N THR A 8 -26.27 9.72 -26.25
CA THR A 8 -27.34 8.83 -25.79
C THR A 8 -26.80 7.60 -25.03
N LEU A 9 -25.68 7.02 -25.47
CA LEU A 9 -24.98 5.95 -24.72
C LEU A 9 -24.39 6.47 -23.39
N GLY A 10 -23.90 7.72 -23.36
CA GLY A 10 -23.44 8.38 -22.14
C GLY A 10 -24.57 8.64 -21.13
N GLN A 11 -25.79 8.90 -21.60
CA GLN A 11 -26.97 9.14 -20.75
C GLN A 11 -27.55 7.84 -20.16
N GLN A 12 -27.51 6.72 -20.89
CA GLN A 12 -27.93 5.41 -20.40
C GLN A 12 -26.97 4.88 -19.31
N ALA A 13 -25.65 4.97 -19.53
CA ALA A 13 -24.65 4.55 -18.55
C ALA A 13 -24.63 5.39 -17.26
N ARG A 14 -25.13 6.63 -17.31
CA ARG A 14 -25.28 7.51 -16.12
C ARG A 14 -26.56 7.23 -15.33
N ARG A 15 -27.59 6.64 -15.95
CA ARG A 15 -28.86 6.26 -15.27
C ARG A 15 -28.73 4.94 -14.53
N GLU A 16 -27.99 3.97 -15.05
CA GLU A 16 -27.80 2.66 -14.38
C GLU A 16 -26.96 2.73 -13.09
N ARG A 17 -25.99 3.66 -13.01
CA ARG A 17 -25.25 3.93 -11.76
C ARG A 17 -26.08 4.60 -10.66
N ARG A 18 -27.33 4.96 -10.97
CA ARG A 18 -28.25 5.63 -10.03
C ARG A 18 -29.24 4.67 -9.38
N ASN A 19 -29.08 3.36 -9.61
CA ASN A 19 -29.89 2.29 -8.98
C ASN A 19 -29.02 1.29 -8.19
N GLU A 20 -27.90 1.75 -7.65
CA GLU A 20 -27.14 1.01 -6.65
C GLU A 20 -27.56 1.55 -5.29
N SER A 21 -28.31 0.75 -4.55
CA SER A 21 -28.78 1.02 -3.19
C SER A 21 -27.78 1.85 -2.42
N ASP A 22 -28.20 3.08 -2.13
CA ASP A 22 -27.37 4.14 -1.59
C ASP A 22 -26.64 3.64 -0.33
N ARG A 23 -25.32 3.44 -0.46
CA ARG A 23 -24.48 3.01 0.66
C ARG A 23 -24.34 4.09 1.74
N ARG A 24 -24.91 5.29 1.54
CA ARG A 24 -24.82 6.46 2.43
C ARG A 24 -26.12 6.80 3.17
N THR A 25 -27.13 5.92 3.19
CA THR A 25 -28.37 6.20 3.94
C THR A 25 -28.19 6.32 5.45
N GLY A 26 -27.00 5.99 6.00
CA GLY A 26 -26.75 6.03 7.44
C GLY A 26 -27.59 5.04 8.23
N GLU A 27 -28.39 4.21 7.56
CA GLU A 27 -29.19 3.19 8.18
C GLU A 27 -28.31 2.03 8.65
N ASP A 28 -28.49 1.69 9.91
CA ASP A 28 -27.83 0.55 10.51
C ASP A 28 -28.40 -0.75 9.94
N ARG A 29 -27.68 -1.36 8.99
CA ARG A 29 -28.03 -2.64 8.35
C ARG A 29 -28.19 -3.80 9.35
N ARG A 30 -27.84 -3.62 10.62
CA ARG A 30 -28.05 -4.60 11.70
C ARG A 30 -29.51 -4.85 12.03
N LYS A 31 -30.44 -3.96 11.64
CA LYS A 31 -31.88 -4.14 11.94
C LYS A 31 -32.59 -5.17 11.04
N GLY A 32 -31.93 -5.68 9.99
CA GLY A 32 -32.59 -6.47 8.94
C GLY A 32 -32.21 -7.94 8.83
N GLY A 33 -31.46 -8.51 9.79
CA GLY A 33 -31.09 -9.94 9.77
C GLY A 33 -31.71 -10.70 10.94
N PRO A 34 -32.16 -11.95 10.77
CA PRO A 34 -32.67 -12.76 11.88
C PRO A 34 -31.55 -12.90 12.93
N SER A 35 -31.84 -12.46 14.16
CA SER A 35 -30.88 -12.38 15.27
C SER A 35 -30.67 -13.72 15.98
N ASP A 36 -30.85 -14.84 15.29
CA ASP A 36 -30.81 -16.18 15.89
C ASP A 36 -29.38 -16.71 16.11
N TYR A 37 -28.39 -15.81 16.08
CA TYR A 37 -27.00 -16.15 16.38
C TYR A 37 -26.83 -16.38 17.89
N CYS A 38 -27.01 -17.63 18.33
CA CYS A 38 -26.75 -18.09 19.69
C CYS A 38 -25.27 -18.46 19.93
N GLY A 39 -24.33 -17.72 19.31
CA GLY A 39 -22.89 -17.88 19.53
C GLY A 39 -22.36 -16.89 20.57
N PRO A 40 -21.19 -17.14 21.17
CA PRO A 40 -20.61 -16.23 22.15
C PRO A 40 -20.41 -14.82 21.55
N GLU A 41 -20.77 -13.78 22.32
CA GLU A 41 -20.68 -12.37 21.90
C GLU A 41 -19.22 -11.98 21.62
N ARG A 42 -18.85 -11.95 20.33
CA ARG A 42 -17.47 -11.68 19.89
C ARG A 42 -17.06 -10.21 20.02
N ARG A 43 -17.95 -9.34 20.52
CA ARG A 43 -17.69 -7.90 20.71
C ARG A 43 -17.45 -7.51 22.17
N GLN A 44 -17.46 -8.46 23.10
CA GLN A 44 -16.99 -8.23 24.47
C GLN A 44 -15.46 -8.19 24.48
N GLY A 45 -14.91 -7.05 24.11
CA GLY A 45 -13.48 -6.78 24.14
C GLY A 45 -13.22 -5.39 23.61
N ASP A 46 -12.56 -4.56 24.40
CA ASP A 46 -12.11 -3.24 23.95
C ASP A 46 -11.17 -3.43 22.75
N ARG A 47 -11.70 -3.23 21.54
CA ARG A 47 -10.91 -3.26 20.29
C ARG A 47 -9.99 -2.05 20.17
N ARG A 48 -9.75 -1.30 21.25
CA ARG A 48 -8.55 -0.48 21.37
C ARG A 48 -7.36 -1.40 21.55
N VAL A 49 -7.03 -2.05 20.43
CA VAL A 49 -5.70 -2.54 20.12
C VAL A 49 -4.71 -1.49 20.64
N THR A 50 -3.86 -1.88 21.59
CA THR A 50 -2.81 -1.04 22.16
C THR A 50 -2.07 -0.30 21.04
N ALA A 51 -1.63 0.94 21.29
CA ALA A 51 -0.91 1.73 20.30
C ALA A 51 0.26 0.94 19.66
N GLU A 52 0.87 0.04 20.42
CA GLU A 52 1.86 -0.98 19.99
C GLU A 52 1.44 -1.85 18.81
N ARG A 53 0.18 -2.27 18.74
CA ARG A 53 -0.33 -3.11 17.65
C ARG A 53 -0.98 -2.26 16.54
N ARG A 54 -1.26 -0.96 16.77
CA ARG A 54 -1.63 0.04 15.73
C ARG A 54 -0.41 0.62 14.98
N LEU A 55 0.68 0.89 15.68
CA LEU A 55 2.02 1.16 15.12
C LEU A 55 2.78 -0.16 14.83
N GLY A 56 2.22 -1.27 15.30
CA GLY A 56 2.34 -2.62 14.76
C GLY A 56 3.74 -3.10 14.47
N GLY A 57 4.68 -3.02 15.43
CA GLY A 57 5.98 -3.66 15.26
C GLY A 57 6.79 -3.18 14.05
N ILE A 58 6.50 -1.99 13.51
CA ILE A 58 7.27 -1.41 12.39
C ILE A 58 8.72 -1.15 12.82
N ALA A 59 8.95 -0.82 14.09
CA ALA A 59 10.29 -0.65 14.65
C ALA A 59 11.04 -2.01 14.72
N GLY A 60 10.44 -3.03 15.33
CA GLY A 60 11.06 -4.37 15.46
C GLY A 60 11.29 -5.07 14.12
N ARG A 61 10.30 -5.02 13.20
CA ARG A 61 10.47 -5.58 11.85
C ARG A 61 11.61 -4.92 11.08
N ARG A 62 11.85 -3.62 11.27
CA ARG A 62 12.98 -2.92 10.62
C ARG A 62 14.34 -3.37 11.14
N GLU A 63 14.43 -3.85 12.38
CA GLU A 63 15.67 -4.40 12.94
C GLU A 63 15.90 -5.81 12.42
N GLU A 64 14.87 -6.65 12.41
CA GLU A 64 14.91 -8.00 11.81
C GLU A 64 15.27 -7.94 10.32
N ASP A 65 14.62 -7.06 9.54
CA ASP A 65 14.90 -6.85 8.11
C ASP A 65 16.35 -6.38 7.88
N ARG A 66 16.89 -5.55 8.78
CA ARG A 66 18.28 -5.07 8.68
C ARG A 66 19.28 -6.19 8.97
N LYS A 67 19.03 -6.97 10.02
CA LYS A 67 19.86 -8.12 10.38
C LYS A 67 19.85 -9.16 9.27
N ALA A 68 18.68 -9.47 8.70
CA ALA A 68 18.57 -10.38 7.56
C ALA A 68 19.34 -9.86 6.33
N PHE A 69 19.31 -8.55 6.07
CA PHE A 69 20.11 -7.96 5.00
C PHE A 69 21.63 -8.09 5.25
N GLU A 70 22.08 -7.83 6.47
CA GLU A 70 23.49 -7.98 6.87
C GLU A 70 23.96 -9.44 6.73
N GLU A 71 23.13 -10.40 7.17
CA GLU A 71 23.39 -11.84 7.00
C GLU A 71 23.53 -12.23 5.51
N ARG A 72 22.69 -11.69 4.63
CA ARG A 72 22.80 -11.92 3.18
C ARG A 72 24.07 -11.36 2.57
N ILE A 73 24.61 -10.26 3.12
CA ILE A 73 25.92 -9.72 2.71
C ILE A 73 27.03 -10.67 3.16
N GLU A 74 27.00 -11.12 4.42
CA GLU A 74 28.01 -12.04 4.97
C GLU A 74 28.04 -13.39 4.25
N ASN A 75 26.87 -13.90 3.86
CA ASN A 75 26.71 -15.11 3.06
C ASN A 75 27.15 -14.94 1.59
N GLY A 76 27.45 -13.72 1.15
CA GLY A 76 27.83 -13.43 -0.24
C GLY A 76 26.70 -13.60 -1.25
N GLU A 77 25.44 -13.54 -0.80
CA GLU A 77 24.26 -13.69 -1.66
C GLU A 77 23.96 -12.44 -2.51
N LEU A 78 24.65 -11.33 -2.22
CA LEU A 78 24.46 -10.04 -2.85
C LEU A 78 25.76 -9.59 -3.53
N THR A 79 25.63 -9.12 -4.75
CA THR A 79 26.73 -8.44 -5.45
C THR A 79 27.02 -7.08 -4.83
N LEU A 80 28.23 -6.55 -5.06
CA LEU A 80 28.62 -5.23 -4.55
C LEU A 80 27.67 -4.12 -5.01
N GLU A 81 27.25 -4.16 -6.28
CA GLU A 81 26.31 -3.19 -6.87
C GLU A 81 24.95 -3.21 -6.17
N GLU A 82 24.41 -4.40 -5.87
CA GLU A 82 23.15 -4.55 -5.15
C GLU A 82 23.25 -3.99 -3.72
N VAL A 83 24.36 -4.24 -3.03
CA VAL A 83 24.61 -3.72 -1.68
C VAL A 83 24.66 -2.19 -1.69
N GLU A 84 25.37 -1.60 -2.65
CA GLU A 84 25.45 -0.15 -2.80
C GLU A 84 24.10 0.48 -3.11
N PHE A 85 23.32 -0.14 -4.01
CA PHE A 85 21.98 0.31 -4.34
C PHE A 85 21.05 0.30 -3.13
N ILE A 86 21.01 -0.80 -2.37
CA ILE A 86 20.16 -0.93 -1.18
C ILE A 86 20.57 0.10 -0.11
N ARG A 87 21.87 0.31 0.10
CA ARG A 87 22.38 1.37 1.00
C ARG A 87 21.99 2.76 0.53
N ALA A 88 22.02 3.05 -0.77
CA ALA A 88 21.60 4.33 -1.33
C ALA A 88 20.11 4.59 -1.11
N ILE A 89 19.27 3.56 -1.30
CA ILE A 89 17.84 3.62 -0.99
C ILE A 89 17.58 3.88 0.49
N ASP A 90 18.30 3.22 1.39
CA ASP A 90 18.18 3.44 2.84
C ASP A 90 18.58 4.88 3.24
N ARG A 91 19.67 5.42 2.65
CA ARG A 91 20.04 6.84 2.81
C ARG A 91 18.94 7.77 2.33
N TYR A 92 18.36 7.50 1.16
CA TYR A 92 17.26 8.29 0.61
C TYR A 92 16.05 8.31 1.57
N LYS A 93 15.62 7.13 2.04
CA LYS A 93 14.47 6.99 2.95
C LYS A 93 14.66 7.82 4.24
N ARG A 94 15.87 7.80 4.81
CA ARG A 94 16.20 8.59 6.01
C ARG A 94 16.23 10.09 5.72
N LYS A 95 16.87 10.50 4.62
CA LYS A 95 17.02 11.93 4.27
C LYS A 95 15.68 12.61 4.00
N TYR A 96 14.78 11.94 3.28
CA TYR A 96 13.50 12.54 2.88
C TYR A 96 12.31 12.11 3.75
N SER A 97 12.55 11.30 4.80
CA SER A 97 11.52 10.71 5.65
C SER A 97 10.39 10.03 4.86
N ARG A 98 10.71 9.55 3.66
CA ARG A 98 9.78 8.93 2.72
C ARG A 98 10.08 7.43 2.65
N PRO A 99 9.22 6.56 3.22
CA PRO A 99 9.51 5.13 3.31
C PRO A 99 9.52 4.43 1.94
N PHE A 100 8.80 4.98 0.96
CA PHE A 100 8.68 4.43 -0.39
C PHE A 100 9.03 5.51 -1.42
N PRO A 101 10.22 5.44 -2.02
CA PRO A 101 10.58 6.28 -3.16
C PRO A 101 9.66 5.98 -4.35
N THR A 102 9.38 7.01 -5.14
CA THR A 102 8.76 6.91 -6.46
C THR A 102 9.76 6.44 -7.51
N TRP A 103 9.29 5.91 -8.64
CA TRP A 103 10.16 5.49 -9.74
C TRP A 103 11.06 6.62 -10.24
N SER A 104 10.58 7.85 -10.28
CA SER A 104 11.39 9.03 -10.64
C SER A 104 12.54 9.26 -9.65
N GLU A 105 12.30 9.09 -8.35
CA GLU A 105 13.34 9.21 -7.31
C GLU A 105 14.34 8.05 -7.38
N ILE A 106 13.87 6.83 -7.65
CA ILE A 106 14.75 5.67 -7.88
C ILE A 106 15.69 5.92 -9.06
N LEU A 107 15.18 6.46 -10.17
CA LEU A 107 16.01 6.79 -11.33
C LEU A 107 17.09 7.83 -10.99
N LEU A 108 16.82 8.78 -10.09
CA LEU A 108 17.83 9.73 -9.63
C LEU A 108 18.90 9.04 -8.78
N ILE A 109 18.51 8.17 -7.84
CA ILE A 109 19.44 7.41 -7.00
C ILE A 109 20.37 6.55 -7.86
N VAL A 110 19.81 5.84 -8.84
CA VAL A 110 20.57 4.96 -9.74
C VAL A 110 21.52 5.77 -10.64
N LYS A 111 21.11 6.96 -11.09
CA LYS A 111 22.00 7.89 -11.79
C LYS A 111 23.13 8.41 -10.90
N GLU A 112 22.87 8.73 -9.63
CA GLU A 112 23.90 9.13 -8.66
C GLU A 112 24.93 8.01 -8.40
N LEU A 113 24.51 6.75 -8.52
CA LEU A 113 25.40 5.59 -8.45
C LEU A 113 26.22 5.35 -9.73
N GLY A 114 25.99 6.15 -10.78
CA GLY A 114 26.76 6.07 -12.02
C GLY A 114 26.10 5.24 -13.13
N TYR A 115 24.82 4.89 -13.00
CA TYR A 115 24.10 4.27 -14.11
C TYR A 115 24.00 5.22 -15.30
N THR A 116 24.60 4.81 -16.41
CA THR A 116 24.47 5.45 -17.71
C THR A 116 23.63 4.57 -18.61
N LYS A 117 22.61 5.15 -19.25
CA LYS A 117 21.88 4.46 -20.30
C LYS A 117 22.70 4.51 -21.57
N ASP A 118 23.16 3.36 -22.05
CA ASP A 118 23.74 3.28 -23.38
C ASP A 118 22.68 3.70 -24.41
N SER A 119 23.10 4.54 -25.36
CA SER A 119 22.23 4.92 -26.47
C SER A 119 22.22 3.74 -27.44
N ILE A 120 21.13 2.96 -27.41
CA ILE A 120 20.83 1.94 -28.42
C ILE A 120 20.40 2.63 -29.71
#